data_AF-T1AQZ4-F1
#
_entry.id   AF-T1AQZ4-F1
#
_cell.length_a   1.000
_cell.length_b   1.000
_cell.length_c   1.000
_cell.angle_alpha   90.00
_cell.angle_beta   90.00
_cell.angle_gamma   90.00
#
_symmetry.space_group_name_H-M   'P 1'
#
loop_
_entity.id
_entity.type
_entity.pdbx_description
1 polymer ?
#
loop_
_entity_poly.entity_id
_entity_poly.type
_entity_poly.pdbx_seq_one_letter_code
_entity_poly.pdbx_strand_id
1 'polypeptide(L)'
;HSVEHFLLEGFQRNLPDNFVSVGIMGCRTGFYLVFSNEGRAASISSALEDILTRMQNARAVPYARIDQCGDYRNHNLALAQEVAREVLKSKATWLDAV
;
A
#
# COMPACT_ATOMS: atom_id res chain seq x y z
N HIS A 1 -0.45 3.61 -9.11
CA HIS A 1 -1.92 3.64 -9.02
C HIS A 1 -2.50 2.39 -8.37
N SER A 2 -2.44 1.19 -8.97
CA SER A 2 -2.98 -0.03 -8.29
C SER A 2 -2.48 -0.24 -6.86
N VAL A 3 -1.16 -0.09 -6.63
CA VAL A 3 -0.56 -0.23 -5.30
C VAL A 3 -1.13 0.79 -4.31
N GLU A 4 -1.35 2.04 -4.73
CA GLU A 4 -1.98 3.09 -3.90
C GLU A 4 -3.35 2.64 -3.39
N HIS A 5 -4.17 2.02 -4.24
CA HIS A 5 -5.50 1.54 -3.86
C HIS A 5 -5.44 0.43 -2.80
N PHE A 6 -4.46 -0.48 -2.90
CA PHE A 6 -4.23 -1.50 -1.88
C PHE A 6 -3.72 -0.89 -0.56
N LEU A 7 -2.81 0.08 -0.62
CA LEU A 7 -2.32 0.78 0.58
C LEU A 7 -3.44 1.58 1.25
N LEU A 8 -4.25 2.32 0.47
CA LEU A 8 -5.39 3.09 0.96
C LEU A 8 -6.39 2.18 1.69
N GLU A 9 -6.87 1.14 1.01
CA GLU A 9 -7.86 0.21 1.59
C GLU A 9 -7.28 -0.56 2.78
N GLY A 10 -6.03 -0.98 2.64
CA GLY A 10 -5.34 -1.81 3.60
C GLY A 10 -5.05 -1.08 4.91
N PHE A 11 -4.56 0.16 4.86
CA PHE A 11 -4.29 0.94 6.07
C PHE A 11 -5.58 1.44 6.73
N GLN A 12 -6.62 1.76 5.96
CA GLN A 12 -7.96 2.03 6.52
C GLN A 12 -8.50 0.83 7.31
N ARG A 13 -8.15 -0.40 6.93
CA ARG A 13 -8.55 -1.61 7.66
C ARG A 13 -7.67 -1.92 8.87
N ASN A 14 -6.36 -1.81 8.72
CA ASN A 14 -5.39 -2.24 9.74
C ASN A 14 -5.22 -1.18 10.85
N LEU A 15 -5.29 0.10 10.51
CA LEU A 15 -5.06 1.22 11.43
C LEU A 15 -6.14 2.32 11.26
N PRO A 16 -7.44 1.99 11.41
CA PRO A 16 -8.55 2.88 11.07
C PRO A 16 -8.55 4.20 11.86
N ASP A 17 -8.12 4.17 13.13
CA ASP A 17 -8.11 5.33 14.00
C ASP A 17 -6.89 6.24 13.79
N ASN A 18 -5.87 5.75 13.09
CA ASN A 18 -4.58 6.43 12.94
C ASN A 18 -4.30 6.86 11.49
N PHE A 19 -4.71 6.08 10.50
CA PHE A 19 -4.37 6.33 9.11
C PHE A 19 -5.07 7.60 8.59
N VAL A 20 -4.27 8.53 8.06
CA VAL A 20 -4.75 9.82 7.52
C VAL A 20 -4.76 9.79 6.00
N SER A 21 -3.64 9.42 5.37
CA SER A 21 -3.54 9.43 3.91
C SER A 21 -2.38 8.61 3.37
N VAL A 22 -2.48 8.24 2.09
CA VAL A 22 -1.40 7.75 1.24
C VAL A 22 -1.23 8.69 0.05
N GLY A 23 0.01 9.00 -0.31
CA GLY A 23 0.33 9.82 -1.48
C GLY A 23 1.45 9.20 -2.31
N ILE A 24 1.30 9.21 -3.64
CA ILE A 24 2.33 8.72 -4.57
C ILE A 24 3.45 9.75 -4.68
N MET A 25 4.71 9.32 -4.57
CA MET A 25 5.85 10.19 -4.88
C MET A 25 5.92 10.46 -6.40
N GLY A 26 6.08 11.71 -6.81
CA GLY A 26 6.14 12.09 -8.23
C GLY A 26 7.29 11.45 -9.02
N CYS A 27 8.41 11.12 -8.35
CA CYS A 27 9.53 10.38 -8.91
C CYS A 27 9.24 8.87 -9.11
N ARG A 28 8.10 8.37 -8.64
CA ARG A 28 7.63 6.98 -8.79
C ARG A 28 8.49 5.93 -8.07
N THR A 29 9.22 6.33 -7.04
CA THR A 29 10.06 5.41 -6.24
C THR A 29 9.43 4.98 -4.92
N GLY A 30 8.26 5.52 -4.56
CA GLY A 30 7.62 5.18 -3.29
C GLY A 30 6.33 5.95 -3.01
N PHE A 31 5.93 5.89 -1.74
CA PHE A 31 4.71 6.48 -1.21
C PHE A 31 5.02 7.23 0.09
N TYR A 32 4.30 8.32 0.33
CA TYR A 32 4.19 8.92 1.66
C TYR A 32 2.95 8.34 2.36
N LEU A 33 3.13 7.91 3.61
CA LEU A 33 2.05 7.47 4.48
C LEU A 33 1.97 8.44 5.66
N VAL A 34 0.76 8.93 5.94
CA VAL A 34 0.53 9.85 7.06
C VAL A 34 -0.35 9.17 8.09
N PHE A 35 0.11 9.17 9.33
CA PHE A 35 -0.60 8.63 10.47
C PHE A 35 -0.71 9.70 11.57
N SER A 36 -1.82 9.68 12.30
CA SER A 36 -2.04 10.48 13.51
C SER A 36 -1.82 9.62 14.74
N ASN A 37 -0.96 10.09 15.65
CA ASN A 37 -0.64 9.42 16.92
C ASN A 37 -0.18 7.95 16.79
N GLU A 38 0.41 7.57 15.65
CA GLU A 38 1.09 6.29 15.45
C GLU A 38 2.32 6.50 14.58
N GLY A 39 3.45 5.97 15.04
CA GLY A 39 4.74 6.06 14.36
C GLY A 39 5.66 4.89 14.71
N ARG A 40 5.16 3.90 15.43
CA ARG A 40 5.94 2.73 15.85
C ARG A 40 6.17 1.86 14.62
N ALA A 41 7.45 1.68 14.28
CA ALA A 41 7.87 0.85 13.15
C ALA A 41 7.22 -0.54 13.16
N ALA A 42 7.14 -1.20 14.33
CA ALA A 42 6.52 -2.52 14.44
C ALA A 42 5.03 -2.54 14.02
N SER A 43 4.27 -1.52 14.41
CA SER A 43 2.84 -1.39 14.09
C SER A 43 2.64 -1.17 12.58
N ILE A 44 3.37 -0.20 12.02
CA ILE A 44 3.27 0.16 10.60
C ILE A 44 3.81 -0.96 9.70
N SER A 45 4.94 -1.58 10.05
CA SER A 45 5.51 -2.69 9.28
C SER A 45 4.61 -3.93 9.32
N SER A 46 3.98 -4.23 10.45
CA SER A 46 3.02 -5.35 10.53
C SER A 46 1.79 -5.10 9.66
N ALA A 47 1.25 -3.89 9.68
CA ALA A 47 0.14 -3.52 8.80
C ALA A 47 0.56 -3.57 7.32
N LEU A 48 1.73 -3.01 6.97
CA LEU A 48 2.25 -3.05 5.61
C LEU A 48 2.42 -4.50 5.12
N GLU A 49 2.96 -5.40 5.94
CA GLU A 49 3.10 -6.81 5.60
C GLU A 49 1.75 -7.49 5.31
N ASP A 50 0.73 -7.28 6.15
CA ASP A 50 -0.62 -7.82 5.90
C ASP A 50 -1.18 -7.30 4.57
N ILE A 51 -1.04 -6.01 4.30
CA ILE A 51 -1.52 -5.36 3.07
C ILE A 51 -0.82 -5.94 1.84
N LEU A 52 0.51 -6.05 1.86
CA LEU A 52 1.28 -6.59 0.74
C LEU A 52 0.96 -8.08 0.52
N THR A 53 0.76 -8.85 1.59
CA THR A 53 0.37 -10.26 1.51
C THR A 53 -1.03 -10.42 0.90
N ARG A 54 -1.97 -9.55 1.25
CA ARG A 54 -3.31 -9.51 0.63
C ARG A 54 -3.23 -9.09 -0.83
N MET A 55 -2.44 -8.06 -1.13
CA MET A 55 -2.22 -7.58 -2.50
C MET A 55 -1.67 -8.69 -3.40
N GLN A 56 -0.69 -9.46 -2.93
CA GLN A 56 -0.10 -10.60 -3.64
C GLN A 56 -1.15 -11.64 -4.07
N ASN A 57 -2.16 -11.88 -3.22
CA ASN A 57 -3.18 -12.91 -3.42
C ASN A 57 -4.53 -12.36 -3.95
N ALA A 58 -4.60 -11.06 -4.22
CA ALA A 58 -5.83 -10.40 -4.63
C ALA A 58 -6.28 -10.83 -6.04
N ARG A 59 -7.59 -10.85 -6.26
CA ARG A 59 -8.19 -11.17 -7.58
C ARG A 59 -8.56 -9.91 -8.38
N ALA A 60 -8.59 -8.74 -7.74
CA ALA A 60 -8.90 -7.46 -8.34
C ALA A 60 -8.25 -6.34 -7.54
N VAL A 61 -8.08 -5.17 -8.17
CA VAL A 61 -7.62 -3.95 -7.49
C VAL A 61 -8.84 -3.31 -6.78
N PRO A 62 -8.73 -2.93 -5.50
CA PRO A 62 -9.80 -2.23 -4.79
C PRO A 62 -10.21 -0.96 -5.53
N TYR A 63 -11.50 -0.61 -5.52
CA TYR A 63 -12.02 0.67 -6.05
C TYR A 63 -11.68 0.99 -7.52
N ALA A 64 -11.29 0.00 -8.33
CA ALA A 64 -10.96 0.17 -9.74
C ALA A 64 -12.23 0.28 -10.61
N ARG A 65 -13.07 1.27 -10.35
CA ARG A 65 -14.33 1.53 -11.06
C ARG A 65 -14.54 3.02 -11.32
N ILE A 66 -15.32 3.35 -12.35
CA ILE A 66 -15.55 4.73 -12.80
C ILE A 66 -16.18 5.63 -11.72
N ASP A 67 -16.99 5.06 -10.83
CA ASP A 67 -17.66 5.77 -9.74
C ASP A 67 -16.75 6.02 -8.52
N GLN A 68 -15.55 5.43 -8.49
CA GLN A 68 -14.67 5.44 -7.32
C GLN A 68 -13.24 5.90 -7.62
N CYS A 69 -12.88 6.07 -8.89
CA CYS A 69 -11.51 6.37 -9.30
C CYS A 69 -11.48 7.29 -10.53
N GLY A 70 -10.70 8.37 -10.44
CA GLY A 70 -10.57 9.37 -11.50
C GLY A 70 -9.93 8.84 -12.79
N ASP A 71 -9.14 7.77 -12.70
CA ASP A 71 -8.54 7.08 -13.85
C ASP A 71 -8.67 5.55 -13.69
N TYR A 72 -9.91 5.07 -13.58
CA TYR A 72 -10.22 3.66 -13.29
C TYR A 72 -9.68 2.64 -14.32
N ARG A 73 -9.25 3.09 -15.49
CA ARG A 73 -8.66 2.22 -16.53
C ARG A 73 -7.16 1.99 -16.31
N ASN A 74 -6.50 2.87 -15.57
CA ASN A 74 -5.08 2.80 -15.28
C ASN A 74 -4.78 1.91 -14.08
N HIS A 75 -5.15 0.63 -14.20
CA HIS A 75 -4.86 -0.38 -13.20
C HIS A 75 -4.26 -1.62 -13.84
N ASN A 76 -3.25 -2.16 -13.18
CA ASN A 76 -2.66 -3.45 -13.49
C ASN A 76 -2.49 -4.24 -12.18
N LEU A 77 -3.21 -5.36 -12.06
CA LEU A 77 -3.15 -6.22 -10.87
C LEU A 77 -1.84 -7.03 -10.83
N ALA A 78 -1.42 -7.57 -11.97
CA ALA A 78 -0.23 -8.43 -12.04
C ALA A 78 1.04 -7.66 -11.62
N LEU A 79 1.18 -6.42 -12.10
CA LEU A 79 2.29 -5.54 -11.70
C LEU A 79 2.20 -5.14 -10.21
N ALA A 80 1.00 -4.89 -9.68
CA ALA A 80 0.85 -4.61 -8.25
C ALA A 80 1.27 -5.82 -7.39
N GLN A 81 0.89 -7.02 -7.80
CA GLN A 81 1.32 -8.26 -7.15
C GLN A 81 2.83 -8.48 -7.24
N GLU A 82 3.47 -8.07 -8.33
CA GLU A 82 4.92 -8.11 -8.48
C GLU A 82 5.61 -7.17 -7.48
N VAL A 83 5.15 -5.92 -7.37
CA VAL A 83 5.62 -4.98 -6.35
C VAL A 83 5.45 -5.56 -4.93
N ALA A 84 4.30 -6.20 -4.63
CA ALA A 84 4.09 -6.86 -3.34
C ALA A 84 5.17 -7.91 -3.06
N ARG A 85 5.45 -8.79 -4.04
CA ARG A 85 6.46 -9.84 -3.91
C ARG A 85 7.85 -9.28 -3.69
N GLU A 86 8.23 -8.24 -4.44
CA GLU A 86 9.54 -7.62 -4.32
C GLU A 86 9.74 -6.95 -2.95
N VAL A 87 8.75 -6.18 -2.49
CA VAL A 87 8.83 -5.49 -1.20
C VAL A 87 8.79 -6.50 -0.04
N LEU A 88 7.96 -7.54 -0.10
CA LEU A 88 7.95 -8.60 0.92
C LEU A 88 9.28 -9.36 0.97
N LYS A 89 9.94 -9.58 -0.18
CA LYS A 89 11.26 -10.23 -0.23
C LYS A 89 12.33 -9.44 0.52
N SER A 90 12.24 -8.12 0.55
CA SER A 90 13.17 -7.23 1.28
C SER A 90 12.76 -6.95 2.72
N LYS A 91 11.75 -7.64 3.28
CA LYS A 91 11.24 -7.40 4.64
C LYS A 91 12.31 -7.31 5.72
N ALA A 92 13.33 -8.17 5.63
CA ALA A 92 14.41 -8.21 6.60
C ALA A 92 15.18 -6.89 6.72
N THR A 93 15.16 -6.05 5.69
CA THR A 93 15.93 -4.79 5.61
C THR A 93 15.04 -3.55 5.54
N TRP A 94 13.73 -3.65 5.84
CA TRP A 94 12.82 -2.49 5.75
C TRP A 94 13.19 -1.32 6.66
N LEU A 95 13.87 -1.60 7.77
CA LEU A 95 14.29 -0.58 8.74
C LEU A 95 15.73 -0.11 8.52
N ASP A 96 16.42 -0.65 7.50
CA ASP A 96 17.80 -0.32 7.17
C ASP A 96 17.84 0.87 6.18
N ALA A 97 17.25 2.00 6.60
CA ALA A 97 17.36 3.23 5.83
C ALA A 97 18.74 3.87 6.09
N VAL A 98 19.55 3.98 5.03
CA VAL A 98 20.88 4.60 5.04
C VAL A 98 20.84 5.95 4.33
#